data_AF-A0A9E5ALD3-F1
#
_entry.id   AF-A0A9E5ALD3-F1
#
_cell.length_a   1.000
_cell.length_b   1.000
_cell.length_c   1.000
_cell.angle_alpha   90.00
_cell.angle_beta   90.00
_cell.angle_gamma   90.00
#
_symmetry.space_group_name_H-M   'P 1'
#
loop_
_entity.id
_entity.type
_entity.pdbx_description
1 polymer ?
#
loop_
_entity_poly.entity_id
_entity_poly.type
_entity_poly.pdbx_seq_one_letter_code
_entity_poly.pdbx_strand_id
1 'polypeptide(L)'
;MKLFVIPCISLLAFVLTGCTIDLQSLADSPTALAHLTVHVSGEITALQPKGTEMETPHLRAQVVWGATWNADPFCTRALSPFASKPTDLPLSASLTAVALAGCRDVFSFIPGDLGPSAAVDSDGQARIAIMALPPASVLVGTPSSRIVWGAVIVYDDRNQDQMVRYLRQQEPRWRDDDEPGDHHQGQGGQQGQGGQGPPPQGQGDTTSAAPSPNESDKKVKNKNDWFYATSFRTMILPHTRIAYREGGYSPASTYYPIFGCQDPPSGFSVVEIVDIALSIDKIPPIPQMTCEVRQIGAKPVELALQPTETIRSSFCRRENTRYREPSESVTADFKLPWACVDANELVIADPPGECAGLTHLQLKGCRADKSCKEPDWPLPTPLPTWWPCGDPRLVGKK
;
A
#
# COMPACT_ATOMS: atom_id res chain seq x y z
N MET A 1 32.77 -62.85 -42.40
CA MET A 1 32.55 -61.54 -41.73
C MET A 1 32.90 -61.72 -40.26
N LYS A 2 33.96 -61.02 -39.79
CA LYS A 2 34.46 -61.11 -38.41
C LYS A 2 33.71 -60.11 -37.54
N LEU A 3 32.98 -60.61 -36.53
CA LEU A 3 32.41 -59.81 -35.44
C LEU A 3 33.56 -59.42 -34.49
N PHE A 4 33.79 -58.12 -34.32
CA PHE A 4 34.59 -57.58 -33.22
C PHE A 4 33.64 -57.18 -32.09
N VAL A 5 33.77 -57.85 -30.95
CA VAL A 5 33.14 -57.49 -29.68
C VAL A 5 34.13 -56.59 -28.94
N ILE A 6 33.75 -55.32 -28.72
CA ILE A 6 34.49 -54.39 -27.86
C ILE A 6 33.67 -54.22 -26.57
N PRO A 7 34.13 -54.69 -25.40
CA PRO A 7 33.53 -54.32 -24.13
C PRO A 7 34.05 -52.95 -23.72
N CYS A 8 33.22 -51.92 -23.85
CA CYS A 8 33.50 -50.60 -23.28
C CYS A 8 33.13 -50.64 -21.80
N ILE A 9 34.10 -51.04 -20.97
CA ILE A 9 34.06 -50.88 -19.51
C ILE A 9 34.30 -49.39 -19.24
N SER A 10 33.22 -48.61 -19.20
CA SER A 10 33.27 -47.23 -18.70
C SER A 10 33.27 -47.28 -17.17
N LEU A 11 34.48 -47.12 -16.63
CA LEU A 11 34.79 -46.88 -15.24
C LEU A 11 33.96 -45.68 -14.73
N LEU A 12 32.90 -45.97 -13.97
CA LEU A 12 32.09 -44.96 -13.29
C LEU A 12 32.87 -44.49 -12.04
N ALA A 13 33.88 -43.66 -12.26
CA ALA A 13 34.53 -42.92 -11.18
C ALA A 13 33.56 -41.85 -10.70
N PHE A 14 32.70 -42.21 -9.74
CA PHE A 14 32.00 -41.27 -8.87
C PHE A 14 33.08 -40.47 -8.11
N VAL A 15 33.50 -39.36 -8.69
CA VAL A 15 34.27 -38.35 -7.99
C VAL A 15 33.33 -37.78 -6.92
N LEU A 16 33.50 -38.28 -5.70
CA LEU A 16 33.02 -37.67 -4.46
C LEU A 16 33.74 -36.33 -4.27
N THR A 17 33.52 -35.36 -5.15
CA THR A 17 33.71 -33.94 -4.80
C THR A 17 32.59 -33.62 -3.83
N GLY A 18 32.83 -33.93 -2.55
CA GLY A 18 31.98 -33.50 -1.47
C GLY A 18 31.81 -32.00 -1.59
N CYS A 19 30.56 -31.54 -1.74
CA CYS A 19 30.23 -30.16 -1.49
C CYS A 19 30.58 -29.90 -0.02
N THR A 20 31.78 -29.42 0.24
CA THR A 20 32.12 -28.76 1.51
C THR A 20 31.37 -27.44 1.50
N ILE A 21 30.06 -27.54 1.74
CA ILE A 21 29.28 -26.39 2.19
C ILE A 21 29.90 -26.11 3.56
N ASP A 22 30.83 -25.15 3.60
CA ASP A 22 31.27 -24.58 4.86
C ASP A 22 29.98 -24.14 5.58
N LEU A 23 29.64 -24.89 6.62
CA LEU A 23 28.56 -24.54 7.52
C LEU A 23 29.02 -23.25 8.17
N GLN A 24 28.62 -22.11 7.59
CA GLN A 24 28.81 -20.81 8.22
C GLN A 24 28.30 -20.91 9.65
N SER A 25 29.15 -20.48 10.58
CA SER A 25 28.85 -20.55 11.99
C SER A 25 27.56 -19.78 12.23
N LEU A 26 26.67 -20.31 13.09
CA LEU A 26 25.50 -19.57 13.58
C LEU A 26 25.87 -18.26 14.29
N ALA A 27 27.17 -18.03 14.57
CA ALA A 27 27.71 -16.80 15.12
C ALA A 27 28.03 -15.71 14.07
N ASP A 28 28.05 -16.04 12.78
CA ASP A 28 28.36 -15.06 11.74
C ASP A 28 27.13 -14.18 11.48
N SER A 29 27.33 -12.86 11.46
CA SER A 29 26.27 -11.92 11.11
C SER A 29 25.70 -12.28 9.73
N PRO A 30 24.36 -12.29 9.55
CA PRO A 30 23.76 -12.65 8.27
C PRO A 30 24.32 -11.78 7.14
N THR A 31 24.69 -12.39 6.02
CA THR A 31 25.15 -11.66 4.83
C THR A 31 23.95 -11.01 4.16
N ALA A 32 24.02 -9.70 3.89
CA ALA A 32 22.96 -9.03 3.15
C ALA A 32 22.84 -9.59 1.72
N LEU A 33 21.61 -9.81 1.25
CA LEU A 33 21.33 -10.21 -0.13
C LEU A 33 21.64 -9.09 -1.13
N ALA A 34 21.52 -7.84 -0.68
CA ALA A 34 21.86 -6.65 -1.45
C ALA A 34 22.13 -5.44 -0.53
N HIS A 35 22.84 -4.45 -1.06
CA HIS A 35 22.97 -3.13 -0.45
C HIS A 35 22.42 -2.06 -1.39
N LEU A 36 21.49 -1.27 -0.88
CA LEU A 36 20.96 -0.10 -1.55
C LEU A 36 21.56 1.15 -0.93
N THR A 37 22.26 1.94 -1.74
CA THR A 37 22.73 3.27 -1.35
C THR A 37 21.68 4.30 -1.76
N VAL A 38 21.35 5.21 -0.85
CA VAL A 38 20.42 6.32 -1.05
C VAL A 38 21.18 7.60 -0.77
N HIS A 39 20.95 8.62 -1.59
CA HIS A 39 21.47 9.96 -1.35
C HIS A 39 20.29 10.94 -1.33
N VAL A 40 20.20 11.69 -0.24
CA VAL A 40 19.12 12.61 0.05
C VAL A 40 19.64 14.04 -0.06
N SER A 41 18.98 14.84 -0.87
CA SER A 41 19.35 16.22 -1.16
C SER A 41 18.25 17.20 -0.77
N GLY A 42 18.64 18.43 -0.40
CA GLY A 42 17.72 19.50 0.00
C GLY A 42 17.86 19.88 1.48
N GLU A 43 17.18 20.94 1.87
CA GLU A 43 17.25 21.49 3.24
C GLU A 43 16.00 21.08 4.04
N ILE A 44 16.17 20.22 5.05
CA ILE A 44 15.04 19.70 5.84
C ILE A 44 14.37 20.76 6.71
N THR A 45 15.13 21.72 7.24
CA THR A 45 14.64 22.81 8.10
C THR A 45 13.56 23.64 7.41
N ALA A 46 13.66 23.81 6.08
CA ALA A 46 12.65 24.50 5.28
C ALA A 46 11.34 23.71 5.10
N LEU A 47 11.35 22.40 5.40
CA LEU A 47 10.24 21.47 5.17
C LEU A 47 9.57 21.01 6.47
N GLN A 48 10.13 21.33 7.63
CA GLN A 48 9.52 21.01 8.90
C GLN A 48 8.23 21.83 9.10
N PRO A 49 7.12 21.18 9.46
CA PRO A 49 5.90 21.85 9.88
C PRO A 49 6.15 22.87 11.00
N LYS A 50 5.37 23.95 10.98
CA LYS A 50 5.47 25.03 11.96
C LYS A 50 5.28 24.49 13.38
N GLY A 51 6.13 24.95 14.31
CA GLY A 51 6.09 24.58 15.73
C GLY A 51 6.94 23.36 16.10
N THR A 52 7.72 22.79 15.17
CA THR A 52 8.70 21.72 15.45
C THR A 52 10.13 22.11 15.14
N GLU A 53 10.42 23.40 14.99
CA GLU A 53 11.73 23.91 14.59
C GLU A 53 12.84 23.59 15.61
N MET A 54 12.48 23.25 16.85
CA MET A 54 13.42 22.85 17.91
C MET A 54 13.69 21.34 17.96
N GLU A 55 12.94 20.52 17.23
CA GLU A 55 13.14 19.07 17.20
C GLU A 55 14.12 18.71 16.05
N THR A 56 15.26 18.11 16.37
CA THR A 56 16.16 17.56 15.35
C THR A 56 15.47 16.38 14.67
N PRO A 57 15.32 16.39 13.33
CA PRO A 57 14.64 15.30 12.62
C PRO A 57 15.48 14.01 12.68
N HIS A 58 14.81 12.89 12.89
CA HIS A 58 15.42 11.56 12.89
C HIS A 58 15.17 10.89 11.54
N LEU A 59 15.89 11.36 10.53
CA LEU A 59 15.67 10.90 9.17
C LEU A 59 16.02 9.44 8.97
N ARG A 60 15.13 8.71 8.30
CA ARG A 60 15.34 7.35 7.85
C ARG A 60 14.96 7.18 6.39
N ALA A 61 15.75 6.39 5.67
CA ALA A 61 15.40 5.90 4.35
C ALA A 61 14.88 4.46 4.47
N GLN A 62 13.73 4.15 3.86
CA GLN A 62 13.12 2.83 3.93
C GLN A 62 12.64 2.35 2.56
N VAL A 63 12.85 1.07 2.29
CA VAL A 63 12.22 0.42 1.14
C VAL A 63 10.77 0.11 1.48
N VAL A 64 9.85 0.45 0.58
CA VAL A 64 8.44 0.09 0.64
C VAL A 64 8.13 -0.73 -0.59
N TRP A 65 7.65 -1.96 -0.41
CA TRP A 65 7.21 -2.81 -1.51
C TRP A 65 5.79 -2.47 -1.92
N GLY A 66 5.54 -2.40 -3.23
CA GLY A 66 4.26 -2.02 -3.80
C GLY A 66 3.25 -3.14 -3.71
N ALA A 67 2.06 -2.84 -3.21
CA ALA A 67 0.90 -3.73 -3.35
C ALA A 67 0.47 -3.80 -4.82
N THR A 68 -0.30 -4.83 -5.16
CA THR A 68 -0.93 -4.95 -6.48
C THR A 68 -1.73 -3.69 -6.79
N TRP A 69 -1.49 -3.14 -7.99
CA TRP A 69 -2.19 -1.97 -8.48
C TRP A 69 -3.66 -2.33 -8.74
N ASN A 70 -4.54 -1.92 -7.82
CA ASN A 70 -5.98 -2.08 -7.92
C ASN A 70 -6.64 -0.70 -7.87
N ALA A 71 -6.53 0.05 -8.97
CA ALA A 71 -7.15 1.35 -9.08
C ALA A 71 -8.68 1.19 -9.08
N ASP A 72 -9.37 2.10 -8.38
CA ASP A 72 -10.82 2.14 -8.42
C ASP A 72 -11.30 2.29 -9.89
N PRO A 73 -12.21 1.43 -10.38
CA PRO A 73 -12.65 1.48 -11.78
C PRO A 73 -13.31 2.81 -12.17
N PHE A 74 -14.04 3.44 -11.25
CA PHE A 74 -14.63 4.76 -11.47
C PHE A 74 -13.52 5.82 -11.61
N CYS A 75 -12.53 5.82 -10.72
CA CYS A 75 -11.38 6.73 -10.86
C CYS A 75 -10.60 6.49 -12.14
N THR A 76 -10.38 5.23 -12.50
CA THR A 76 -9.65 4.86 -13.73
C THR A 76 -10.40 5.38 -14.95
N ARG A 77 -11.72 5.18 -15.01
CA ARG A 77 -12.54 5.71 -16.11
C ARG A 77 -12.57 7.24 -16.12
N ALA A 78 -12.58 7.87 -14.94
CA ALA A 78 -12.74 9.31 -14.82
C ALA A 78 -11.48 10.13 -15.03
N LEU A 79 -10.33 9.59 -14.63
CA LEU A 79 -9.07 10.34 -14.62
C LEU A 79 -8.01 9.75 -15.57
N SER A 80 -8.22 8.56 -16.13
CA SER A 80 -7.22 7.99 -17.03
C SER A 80 -7.22 8.77 -18.36
N PRO A 81 -6.09 9.37 -18.76
CA PRO A 81 -5.94 9.91 -20.11
C PRO A 81 -5.92 8.79 -21.17
N PHE A 82 -5.85 7.53 -20.73
CA PHE A 82 -5.83 6.33 -21.58
C PHE A 82 -7.20 5.63 -21.68
N ALA A 83 -8.26 6.17 -21.07
CA ALA A 83 -9.63 5.69 -21.26
C ALA A 83 -10.06 6.03 -22.71
N SER A 84 -9.70 5.15 -23.64
CA SER A 84 -9.54 5.46 -25.05
C SER A 84 -10.55 4.73 -25.94
N LYS A 85 -11.61 4.14 -25.37
CA LYS A 85 -12.73 3.69 -26.19
C LYS A 85 -13.64 4.89 -26.48
N PRO A 86 -13.80 5.31 -27.76
CA PRO A 86 -14.70 6.40 -28.14
C PRO A 86 -16.18 6.09 -27.85
N THR A 87 -16.51 4.83 -27.51
CA THR A 87 -17.84 4.38 -27.11
C THR A 87 -18.18 4.68 -25.66
N ASP A 88 -17.18 5.03 -24.83
CA ASP A 88 -17.44 5.42 -23.46
C ASP A 88 -17.99 6.84 -23.47
N LEU A 89 -19.31 6.97 -23.26
CA LEU A 89 -19.97 8.25 -23.12
C LEU A 89 -19.16 9.14 -22.17
N PRO A 90 -18.95 10.43 -22.52
CA PRO A 90 -18.24 11.36 -21.66
C PRO A 90 -18.91 11.34 -20.30
N LEU A 91 -18.09 11.26 -19.25
CA LEU A 91 -18.61 11.39 -17.90
C LEU A 91 -19.31 12.75 -17.79
N SER A 92 -20.42 12.76 -17.06
CA SER A 92 -21.05 14.01 -16.71
C SER A 92 -20.08 14.91 -15.94
N ALA A 93 -20.30 16.23 -16.01
CA ALA A 93 -19.52 17.20 -15.23
C ALA A 93 -19.51 16.87 -13.72
N SER A 94 -20.63 16.36 -13.20
CA SER A 94 -20.79 15.93 -11.81
C SER A 94 -19.90 14.73 -11.46
N LEU A 95 -19.89 13.69 -12.29
CA LEU A 95 -19.00 12.53 -12.08
C LEU A 95 -17.52 12.95 -12.14
N THR A 96 -17.16 13.84 -13.07
CA THR A 96 -15.79 14.37 -13.15
C THR A 96 -15.43 15.18 -11.90
N ALA A 97 -16.34 16.01 -11.39
CA ALA A 97 -16.10 16.79 -10.17
C ALA A 97 -15.91 15.90 -8.94
N VAL A 98 -16.71 14.84 -8.79
CA VAL A 98 -16.54 13.85 -7.71
C VAL A 98 -15.24 13.09 -7.84
N ALA A 99 -14.87 12.68 -9.07
CA ALA A 99 -13.60 12.03 -9.31
C ALA A 99 -12.43 12.96 -8.94
N LEU A 100 -12.44 14.22 -9.36
CA LEU A 100 -11.39 15.17 -8.98
C LEU A 100 -11.32 15.44 -7.47
N ALA A 101 -12.46 15.36 -6.78
CA ALA A 101 -12.53 15.58 -5.33
C ALA A 101 -12.06 14.37 -4.50
N GLY A 102 -12.36 13.14 -4.95
CA GLY A 102 -12.14 11.94 -4.14
C GLY A 102 -11.19 10.89 -4.73
N CYS A 103 -10.89 10.94 -6.02
CA CYS A 103 -9.92 10.01 -6.60
C CYS A 103 -8.50 10.42 -6.29
N ARG A 104 -7.72 9.43 -5.86
CA ARG A 104 -6.26 9.51 -5.89
C ARG A 104 -5.79 9.49 -7.34
N ASP A 105 -4.55 9.92 -7.57
CA ASP A 105 -3.84 9.63 -8.82
C ASP A 105 -3.91 8.13 -9.09
N VAL A 106 -4.63 7.72 -10.13
CA VAL A 106 -4.85 6.31 -10.45
C VAL A 106 -3.57 5.61 -10.86
N PHE A 107 -2.51 6.33 -11.22
CA PHE A 107 -1.21 5.75 -11.59
C PHE A 107 -0.20 5.77 -10.44
N SER A 108 -0.63 6.19 -9.25
CA SER A 108 0.25 6.31 -8.09
C SER A 108 0.70 4.96 -7.53
N PHE A 109 1.87 4.97 -6.90
CA PHE A 109 2.43 3.84 -6.18
C PHE A 109 1.62 3.52 -4.92
N ILE A 110 1.09 2.30 -4.84
CA ILE A 110 0.32 1.79 -3.69
C ILE A 110 1.27 1.07 -2.73
N PRO A 111 1.50 1.60 -1.52
CA PRO A 111 2.34 0.92 -0.54
C PRO A 111 1.68 -0.38 -0.06
N GLY A 112 2.43 -1.49 -0.11
CA GLY A 112 2.03 -2.80 0.39
C GLY A 112 2.69 -3.11 1.73
N ASP A 113 3.90 -3.65 1.66
CA ASP A 113 4.67 -4.11 2.81
C ASP A 113 5.94 -3.28 3.02
N LEU A 114 6.34 -3.20 4.29
CA LEU A 114 7.56 -2.50 4.70
C LEU A 114 8.77 -3.39 4.48
N GLY A 115 9.78 -2.79 3.85
CA GLY A 115 11.11 -3.35 3.72
C GLY A 115 12.07 -2.80 4.79
N PRO A 116 13.37 -3.10 4.65
CA PRO A 116 14.40 -2.61 5.56
C PRO A 116 14.51 -1.09 5.54
N SER A 117 14.91 -0.52 6.68
CA SER A 117 15.19 0.90 6.85
C SER A 117 16.62 1.13 7.35
N ALA A 118 17.17 2.30 7.07
CA ALA A 118 18.45 2.77 7.61
C ALA A 118 18.33 4.25 7.99
N ALA A 119 19.11 4.68 8.98
CA ALA A 119 19.23 6.10 9.29
C ALA A 119 19.88 6.83 8.10
N VAL A 120 19.41 8.04 7.84
CA VAL A 120 20.10 8.99 6.95
C VAL A 120 21.13 9.72 7.80
N ASP A 121 22.38 9.68 7.37
CA ASP A 121 23.47 10.36 8.06
C ASP A 121 23.44 11.88 7.83
N SER A 122 24.41 12.58 8.43
CA SER A 122 24.53 14.03 8.30
C SER A 122 24.97 14.50 6.92
N ASP A 123 25.53 13.62 6.08
CA ASP A 123 25.91 13.95 4.71
C ASP A 123 24.80 13.68 3.69
N GLY A 124 23.66 13.14 4.16
CA GLY A 124 22.49 12.82 3.36
C GLY A 124 22.51 11.41 2.81
N GLN A 125 23.50 10.58 3.12
CA GLN A 125 23.55 9.20 2.68
C GLN A 125 22.81 8.25 3.63
N ALA A 126 22.30 7.17 3.06
CA ALA A 126 21.84 6.01 3.81
C ALA A 126 22.23 4.72 3.08
N ARG A 127 22.64 3.71 3.83
CA ARG A 127 22.93 2.37 3.29
C ARG A 127 21.96 1.36 3.86
N ILE A 128 20.99 0.96 3.04
CA ILE A 128 19.96 0.00 3.42
C ILE A 128 20.45 -1.42 3.07
N ALA A 129 20.57 -2.27 4.08
CA ALA A 129 20.90 -3.68 3.90
C ALA A 129 19.61 -4.50 3.67
N ILE A 130 19.53 -5.20 2.55
CA ILE A 130 18.40 -6.08 2.24
C ILE A 130 18.75 -7.49 2.70
N MET A 131 18.18 -7.88 3.84
CA MET A 131 18.54 -9.15 4.52
C MET A 131 17.64 -10.32 4.11
N ALA A 132 16.47 -10.02 3.57
CA ALA A 132 15.45 -11.00 3.21
C ALA A 132 14.84 -10.68 1.86
N LEU A 133 14.30 -11.70 1.20
CA LEU A 133 13.49 -11.52 0.01
C LEU A 133 12.19 -10.77 0.36
N PRO A 134 11.60 -10.04 -0.59
CA PRO A 134 10.30 -9.41 -0.39
C PRO A 134 9.24 -10.47 -0.03
N PRO A 135 8.26 -10.12 0.83
CA PRO A 135 7.26 -11.07 1.26
C PRO A 135 6.35 -11.51 0.10
N ALA A 136 5.82 -12.73 0.18
CA ALA A 136 5.00 -13.30 -0.89
C ALA A 136 3.70 -12.52 -1.15
N SER A 137 3.22 -11.75 -0.17
CA SER A 137 2.05 -10.86 -0.25
C SER A 137 2.17 -9.74 -1.28
N VAL A 138 3.39 -9.35 -1.66
CA VAL A 138 3.66 -8.27 -2.65
C VAL A 138 4.28 -8.79 -3.95
N LEU A 139 4.60 -10.08 -4.02
CA LEU A 139 5.09 -10.72 -5.24
C LEU A 139 3.91 -11.01 -6.17
N VAL A 140 4.03 -10.58 -7.43
CA VAL A 140 3.03 -10.82 -8.47
C VAL A 140 3.61 -11.73 -9.55
N GLY A 141 2.84 -12.74 -9.96
CA GLY A 141 3.19 -13.66 -11.03
C GLY A 141 2.97 -15.13 -10.66
N THR A 142 3.58 -16.04 -11.42
CA THR A 142 3.53 -17.49 -11.15
C THR A 142 4.69 -17.91 -10.25
N PRO A 143 4.67 -19.10 -9.62
CA PRO A 143 5.78 -19.55 -8.78
C PRO A 143 7.16 -19.57 -9.46
N SER A 144 7.23 -19.64 -10.79
CA SER A 144 8.46 -19.64 -11.58
C SER A 144 8.80 -18.29 -12.22
N SER A 145 7.95 -17.28 -12.05
CA SER A 145 8.08 -15.95 -12.65
C SER A 145 7.36 -14.95 -11.75
N ARG A 146 8.09 -14.38 -10.79
CA ARG A 146 7.57 -13.41 -9.82
C ARG A 146 8.32 -12.11 -9.93
N ILE A 147 7.61 -11.02 -9.73
CA ILE A 147 8.20 -9.70 -9.62
C ILE A 147 7.52 -8.91 -8.50
N VAL A 148 8.31 -8.08 -7.84
CA VAL A 148 7.81 -7.01 -6.97
C VAL A 148 8.52 -5.72 -7.32
N TRP A 149 7.78 -4.63 -7.26
CA TRP A 149 8.30 -3.28 -7.38
C TRP A 149 8.29 -2.60 -6.01
N GLY A 150 9.26 -1.75 -5.75
CA GLY A 150 9.36 -1.00 -4.51
C GLY A 150 9.76 0.45 -4.76
N ALA A 151 9.47 1.28 -3.78
CA ALA A 151 9.90 2.66 -3.68
C ALA A 151 10.87 2.80 -2.51
N VAL A 152 11.78 3.77 -2.57
CA VAL A 152 12.51 4.25 -1.38
C VAL A 152 11.80 5.50 -0.88
N ILE A 153 11.50 5.56 0.40
CA ILE A 153 10.95 6.74 1.05
C ILE A 153 11.96 7.32 2.04
N VAL A 154 11.88 8.63 2.26
CA VAL A 154 12.56 9.31 3.37
C VAL A 154 11.50 9.89 4.30
N TYR A 155 11.62 9.59 5.59
CA TYR A 155 10.70 10.08 6.61
C TYR A 155 11.42 10.48 7.91
N ASP A 156 10.76 11.33 8.70
CA ASP A 156 11.11 11.65 10.09
C ASP A 156 10.52 10.60 11.03
N ASP A 157 11.38 9.79 11.66
CA ASP A 157 11.00 8.78 12.64
C ASP A 157 10.78 9.43 14.02
N ARG A 158 9.62 10.07 14.17
CA ARG A 158 9.33 10.95 15.31
C ARG A 158 9.04 10.21 16.60
N ASN A 159 8.72 8.93 16.49
CA ASN A 159 8.47 8.04 17.62
C ASN A 159 9.67 7.12 17.91
N GLN A 160 10.73 7.18 17.08
CA GLN A 160 11.98 6.42 17.18
C GLN A 160 11.76 4.89 17.17
N ASP A 161 10.69 4.41 16.54
CA ASP A 161 10.39 2.97 16.42
C ASP A 161 11.02 2.34 15.15
N GLN A 162 11.75 3.13 14.36
CA GLN A 162 12.48 2.75 13.15
C GLN A 162 11.61 2.25 12.00
N MET A 163 10.28 2.41 12.13
CA MET A 163 9.29 1.87 11.23
C MET A 163 8.33 2.98 10.82
N VAL A 164 8.19 3.18 9.51
CA VAL A 164 7.20 4.16 9.04
C VAL A 164 5.79 3.73 9.45
N ARG A 165 5.07 4.64 10.11
CA ARG A 165 3.63 4.50 10.33
C ARG A 165 2.89 5.19 9.20
N TYR A 166 2.31 4.39 8.31
CA TYR A 166 1.38 4.92 7.33
C TYR A 166 0.27 5.68 8.03
N LEU A 167 -0.11 6.79 7.43
CA LEU A 167 -1.32 7.50 7.81
C LEU A 167 -2.49 6.57 7.53
N ARG A 168 -2.98 5.94 8.59
CA ARG A 168 -4.32 5.37 8.55
C ARG A 168 -5.25 6.57 8.52
N GLN A 169 -6.04 6.66 7.46
CA GLN A 169 -7.22 7.51 7.54
C GLN A 169 -8.00 7.00 8.75
N GLN A 170 -8.18 7.86 9.76
CA GLN A 170 -9.21 7.57 10.75
C GLN A 170 -10.49 7.42 9.94
N GLU A 171 -11.14 6.26 10.07
CA GLU A 171 -12.38 6.02 9.34
C GLU A 171 -13.26 7.25 9.56
N PRO A 172 -13.79 7.87 8.48
CA PRO A 172 -14.80 8.90 8.67
C PRO A 172 -15.84 8.25 9.58
N ARG A 173 -15.93 8.80 10.79
CA ARG A 173 -16.90 8.39 11.79
C ARG A 173 -18.23 8.92 11.29
N TRP A 174 -18.71 8.32 10.20
CA TRP A 174 -20.11 8.30 9.86
C TRP A 174 -20.73 7.84 11.15
N ARG A 175 -21.40 8.77 11.81
CA ARG A 175 -22.11 8.50 13.04
C ARG A 175 -23.16 7.47 12.67
N ASP A 176 -22.81 6.21 12.85
CA ASP A 176 -23.77 5.18 13.21
C ASP A 176 -24.21 5.55 14.64
N ASP A 177 -24.87 6.71 14.79
CA ASP A 177 -25.39 7.26 16.06
C ASP A 177 -26.53 6.38 16.60
N ASP A 178 -26.85 5.27 15.92
CA ASP A 178 -27.92 4.33 16.25
C ASP A 178 -27.43 2.87 16.17
N GLU A 179 -26.23 2.54 16.64
CA GLU A 179 -26.16 1.26 17.35
C GLU A 179 -26.92 1.53 18.65
N PRO A 180 -28.21 1.12 18.78
CA PRO A 180 -29.01 1.46 19.93
C PRO A 180 -28.22 0.96 21.12
N GLY A 181 -27.76 1.91 21.94
CA GLY A 181 -26.94 1.58 23.10
C GLY A 181 -27.63 0.44 23.80
N ASP A 182 -26.95 -0.71 23.84
CA ASP A 182 -27.40 -1.88 24.56
C ASP A 182 -27.28 -1.49 26.04
N HIS A 183 -28.19 -0.62 26.48
CA HIS A 183 -28.50 -0.28 27.84
C HIS A 183 -29.22 -1.48 28.45
N HIS A 184 -28.63 -2.67 28.34
CA HIS A 184 -28.78 -3.69 29.34
C HIS A 184 -27.92 -3.30 30.54
N GLN A 185 -28.30 -2.19 31.19
CA GLN A 185 -28.30 -2.11 32.65
C GLN A 185 -29.33 -3.13 33.17
N GLY A 186 -29.01 -4.41 33.02
CA GLY A 186 -29.58 -5.48 33.81
C GLY A 186 -28.86 -5.52 35.15
N GLN A 187 -29.18 -4.58 36.04
CA GLN A 187 -29.07 -4.82 37.47
C GLN A 187 -29.98 -6.01 37.79
N GLY A 188 -29.41 -7.18 38.03
CA GLY A 188 -30.17 -8.37 38.36
C GLY A 188 -29.37 -9.35 39.21
N GLY A 189 -29.49 -9.20 40.54
CA GLY A 189 -29.47 -10.33 41.46
C GLY A 189 -28.10 -10.79 42.01
N GLN A 190 -27.62 -10.12 43.05
CA GLN A 190 -26.92 -10.82 44.13
C GLN A 190 -27.95 -11.48 45.06
N GLN A 191 -28.14 -12.79 44.91
CA GLN A 191 -28.61 -13.77 45.90
C GLN A 191 -28.09 -15.11 45.33
N GLY A 192 -27.29 -15.97 45.97
CA GLY A 192 -26.87 -16.20 47.34
C GLY A 192 -26.51 -17.71 47.41
N GLN A 193 -25.75 -18.11 48.42
CA GLN A 193 -25.39 -19.50 48.80
C GLN A 193 -24.33 -20.16 47.88
N GLY A 194 -23.24 -20.74 48.38
CA GLY A 194 -22.90 -21.23 49.70
C GLY A 194 -22.11 -22.51 49.48
N GLY A 195 -20.79 -22.48 49.69
CA GLY A 195 -19.92 -23.64 49.47
C GLY A 195 -18.58 -23.43 50.14
N GLN A 196 -18.49 -23.82 51.42
CA GLN A 196 -17.27 -23.83 52.21
C GLN A 196 -16.34 -24.93 51.69
N GLY A 197 -15.18 -24.55 51.18
CA GLY A 197 -14.01 -25.42 50.99
C GLY A 197 -12.87 -24.97 51.91
N PRO A 198 -12.06 -25.89 52.46
CA PRO A 198 -11.00 -25.57 53.41
C PRO A 198 -9.84 -24.82 52.73
N PRO A 199 -9.11 -23.98 53.47
CA PRO A 199 -8.04 -23.16 52.91
C PRO A 199 -6.80 -24.00 52.60
N PRO A 200 -6.16 -23.86 51.44
CA PRO A 200 -4.82 -24.36 51.24
C PRO A 200 -3.83 -23.46 51.99
N GLN A 201 -3.11 -24.07 52.92
CA GLN A 201 -1.97 -23.46 53.60
C GLN A 201 -0.76 -23.43 52.67
N GLY A 202 -0.20 -22.22 52.50
CA GLY A 202 1.25 -21.99 52.44
C GLY A 202 1.98 -22.36 51.14
N GLN A 203 2.38 -21.35 50.39
CA GLN A 203 3.80 -21.21 50.03
C GLN A 203 4.07 -19.76 49.62
N GLY A 204 4.98 -19.13 50.35
CA GLY A 204 5.40 -17.76 50.08
C GLY A 204 6.15 -17.70 48.77
N ASP A 205 5.72 -16.78 47.91
CA ASP A 205 6.51 -16.35 46.78
C ASP A 205 6.53 -14.81 46.79
N THR A 206 7.67 -14.26 47.18
CA THR A 206 7.97 -12.83 47.08
C THR A 206 8.10 -12.48 45.61
N THR A 207 6.97 -12.34 44.93
CA THR A 207 6.89 -11.71 43.62
C THR A 207 7.10 -10.22 43.82
N SER A 208 8.35 -9.81 43.65
CA SER A 208 8.72 -8.42 43.41
C SER A 208 7.85 -7.89 42.27
N ALA A 209 6.83 -7.12 42.60
CA ALA A 209 6.00 -6.42 41.65
C ALA A 209 6.94 -5.59 40.76
N ALA A 210 7.04 -5.96 39.48
CA ALA A 210 7.73 -5.16 38.50
C ALA A 210 7.14 -3.74 38.58
N PRO A 211 7.98 -2.69 38.69
CA PRO A 211 7.49 -1.33 38.79
C PRO A 211 6.56 -1.08 37.60
N SER A 212 5.30 -0.73 37.92
CA SER A 212 4.31 -0.35 36.93
C SER A 212 4.93 0.72 36.04
N PRO A 213 4.95 0.54 34.70
CA PRO A 213 5.57 1.51 33.79
C PRO A 213 5.01 2.89 34.10
N ASN A 214 5.90 3.82 34.42
CA ASN A 214 5.56 5.15 34.89
C ASN A 214 4.57 5.79 33.92
N GLU A 215 3.53 6.41 34.45
CA GLU A 215 2.50 7.11 33.67
C GLU A 215 3.08 8.26 32.80
N SER A 216 4.31 8.68 33.09
CA SER A 216 5.10 9.58 32.24
C SER A 216 5.52 8.97 30.89
N ASP A 217 5.62 7.64 30.77
CA ASP A 217 5.90 6.95 29.49
C ASP A 217 4.64 6.82 28.61
N LYS A 218 3.44 6.93 29.18
CA LYS A 218 2.17 6.95 28.41
C LYS A 218 1.95 8.25 27.63
N LYS A 219 2.81 9.26 27.82
CA LYS A 219 2.75 10.53 27.10
C LYS A 219 3.81 10.65 26.00
N VAL A 220 4.42 9.54 25.57
CA VAL A 220 4.94 9.45 24.20
C VAL A 220 3.71 9.50 23.28
N LYS A 221 3.25 10.73 23.02
CA LYS A 221 2.19 11.04 22.05
C LYS A 221 2.49 10.21 20.81
N ASN A 222 1.48 9.52 20.27
CA ASN A 222 1.49 8.99 18.91
C ASN A 222 1.77 10.14 17.94
N LYS A 223 3.04 10.50 17.77
CA LYS A 223 3.52 11.43 16.76
C LYS A 223 3.55 10.61 15.48
N ASN A 224 2.75 11.05 14.51
CA ASN A 224 2.81 10.49 13.17
C ASN A 224 4.13 10.91 12.53
N ASP A 225 4.72 9.99 11.79
CA ASP A 225 5.92 10.25 11.01
C ASP A 225 5.61 11.20 9.85
N TRP A 226 6.64 11.93 9.42
CA TRP A 226 6.53 12.87 8.32
C TRP A 226 7.32 12.40 7.12
N PHE A 227 6.73 12.48 5.93
CA PHE A 227 7.36 12.03 4.69
C PHE A 227 7.99 13.22 3.98
N TYR A 228 9.19 13.05 3.44
CA TYR A 228 9.93 14.12 2.75
C TYR A 228 10.45 13.74 1.38
N ALA A 229 10.65 12.46 1.06
CA ALA A 229 11.00 12.06 -0.30
C ALA A 229 10.42 10.69 -0.66
N THR A 230 10.23 10.44 -1.96
CA THR A 230 9.95 9.11 -2.50
C THR A 230 10.61 8.95 -3.86
N SER A 231 11.19 7.77 -4.12
CA SER A 231 11.77 7.43 -5.42
C SER A 231 10.70 7.12 -6.46
N PHE A 232 9.52 6.65 -6.03
CA PHE A 232 8.43 6.25 -6.91
C PHE A 232 7.09 6.67 -6.34
N ARG A 233 6.55 7.74 -6.92
CA ARG A 233 5.24 8.30 -6.55
C ARG A 233 4.13 7.88 -7.50
N THR A 234 4.38 7.96 -8.81
CA THR A 234 3.39 7.73 -9.86
C THR A 234 4.04 7.26 -11.15
N MET A 235 3.31 6.47 -11.93
CA MET A 235 3.80 5.92 -13.20
C MET A 235 3.80 6.94 -14.34
N ILE A 236 3.26 8.15 -14.15
CA ILE A 236 3.15 9.20 -15.19
C ILE A 236 4.15 10.35 -15.02
N LEU A 237 5.05 10.27 -14.03
CA LEU A 237 6.18 11.20 -13.85
C LEU A 237 7.49 10.41 -13.85
N PRO A 238 8.66 11.01 -14.12
CA PRO A 238 9.94 10.36 -13.91
C PRO A 238 10.09 9.81 -12.49
N HIS A 239 10.68 8.63 -12.35
CA HIS A 239 10.80 7.94 -11.06
C HIS A 239 11.84 6.82 -11.08
N THR A 240 12.30 6.42 -9.90
CA THR A 240 13.21 5.29 -9.68
C THR A 240 12.52 4.19 -8.88
N ARG A 241 12.51 2.97 -9.41
CA ARG A 241 11.94 1.78 -8.77
C ARG A 241 13.04 0.85 -8.28
N ILE A 242 12.81 0.24 -7.12
CA ILE A 242 13.51 -0.96 -6.72
C ILE A 242 12.74 -2.15 -7.30
N ALA A 243 13.42 -3.12 -7.88
CA ALA A 243 12.80 -4.32 -8.39
C ALA A 243 13.46 -5.55 -7.77
N TYR A 244 12.66 -6.57 -7.51
CA TYR A 244 13.14 -7.93 -7.30
C TYR A 244 12.40 -8.86 -8.26
N ARG A 245 13.15 -9.59 -9.08
CA ARG A 245 12.60 -10.55 -10.04
C ARG A 245 13.13 -11.95 -9.79
N GLU A 246 12.23 -12.92 -9.79
CA GLU A 246 12.54 -14.34 -9.84
C GLU A 246 12.10 -14.94 -11.17
N GLY A 247 13.02 -15.58 -11.88
CA GLY A 247 12.72 -16.25 -13.14
C GLY A 247 12.40 -15.28 -14.27
N GLY A 248 11.41 -15.64 -15.10
CA GLY A 248 10.97 -14.81 -16.23
C GLY A 248 10.23 -13.55 -15.79
N TYR A 249 10.00 -12.63 -16.71
CA TYR A 249 9.06 -11.52 -16.56
C TYR A 249 8.02 -11.59 -17.67
N SER A 250 6.75 -11.35 -17.32
CA SER A 250 5.69 -11.21 -18.31
C SER A 250 5.46 -9.73 -18.59
N PRO A 251 5.82 -9.21 -19.78
CA PRO A 251 5.57 -7.82 -20.14
C PRO A 251 4.08 -7.49 -20.27
N ALA A 252 3.21 -8.50 -20.32
CA ALA A 252 1.76 -8.34 -20.27
C ALA A 252 1.21 -8.11 -18.84
N SER A 253 2.07 -8.13 -17.82
CA SER A 253 1.66 -7.85 -16.45
C SER A 253 1.16 -6.41 -16.32
N THR A 254 -0.03 -6.23 -15.74
CA THR A 254 -0.57 -4.90 -15.38
C THR A 254 0.04 -4.34 -14.11
N TYR A 255 0.92 -5.09 -13.44
CA TYR A 255 1.55 -4.70 -12.19
C TYR A 255 2.74 -3.76 -12.42
N TYR A 256 2.46 -2.45 -12.29
CA TYR A 256 3.39 -1.34 -12.57
C TYR A 256 4.14 -1.50 -13.90
N PRO A 257 3.48 -1.35 -15.05
CA PRO A 257 4.12 -1.52 -16.34
C PRO A 257 5.28 -0.53 -16.56
N ILE A 258 6.25 -0.94 -17.37
CA ILE A 258 7.39 -0.15 -17.86
C ILE A 258 7.45 -0.23 -19.39
N PHE A 259 6.46 0.38 -20.05
CA PHE A 259 6.27 0.26 -21.48
C PHE A 259 7.49 0.76 -22.28
N GLY A 260 8.03 -0.10 -23.15
CA GLY A 260 9.19 0.22 -23.98
C GLY A 260 10.55 -0.02 -23.31
N CYS A 261 10.56 -0.50 -22.06
CA CYS A 261 11.79 -0.73 -21.31
C CYS A 261 12.19 -2.20 -21.29
N GLN A 262 13.48 -2.44 -21.08
CA GLN A 262 14.00 -3.80 -20.88
C GLN A 262 13.47 -4.36 -19.56
N ASP A 263 13.25 -5.67 -19.53
CA ASP A 263 12.88 -6.37 -18.31
C ASP A 263 13.99 -6.20 -17.25
N PRO A 264 13.63 -5.98 -15.97
CA PRO A 264 14.61 -5.95 -14.89
C PRO A 264 15.38 -7.28 -14.84
N PRO A 265 16.69 -7.33 -14.55
CA PRO A 265 17.42 -8.59 -14.44
C PRO A 265 16.87 -9.46 -13.29
N SER A 266 17.22 -10.74 -13.26
CA SER A 266 16.87 -11.61 -12.12
C SER A 266 17.63 -11.14 -10.87
N GLY A 267 16.99 -11.21 -9.70
CA GLY A 267 17.52 -10.68 -8.44
C GLY A 267 17.10 -9.23 -8.20
N PHE A 268 17.86 -8.52 -7.38
CA PHE A 268 17.61 -7.11 -7.05
C PHE A 268 18.21 -6.16 -8.10
N SER A 269 17.42 -5.18 -8.55
CA SER A 269 17.87 -4.15 -9.47
C SER A 269 17.21 -2.81 -9.20
N VAL A 270 17.75 -1.76 -9.78
CA VAL A 270 17.15 -0.43 -9.83
C VAL A 270 16.74 -0.13 -11.26
N VAL A 271 15.51 0.33 -11.44
CA VAL A 271 14.96 0.74 -12.74
C VAL A 271 14.60 2.22 -12.65
N GLU A 272 15.28 3.03 -13.44
CA GLU A 272 15.11 4.47 -13.48
C GLU A 272 14.35 4.86 -14.75
N ILE A 273 13.19 5.49 -14.57
CA ILE A 273 12.34 6.03 -15.63
C ILE A 273 12.67 7.52 -15.76
N VAL A 274 13.39 7.87 -16.82
CA VAL A 274 13.93 9.22 -17.01
C VAL A 274 12.92 10.13 -17.70
N ASP A 275 12.20 9.60 -18.69
CA ASP A 275 11.24 10.35 -19.49
C ASP A 275 10.03 9.47 -19.85
N ILE A 276 8.88 10.10 -20.01
CA ILE A 276 7.60 9.48 -20.33
C ILE A 276 6.95 10.29 -21.44
N ALA A 277 7.06 9.80 -22.67
CA ALA A 277 6.44 10.41 -23.84
C ALA A 277 5.14 9.68 -24.17
N LEU A 278 4.07 10.41 -24.44
CA LEU A 278 2.84 9.82 -25.00
C LEU A 278 3.01 9.66 -26.51
N SER A 279 3.01 8.42 -27.01
CA SER A 279 2.96 8.18 -28.46
C SER A 279 1.54 8.46 -28.95
N ILE A 280 1.30 9.69 -29.40
CA ILE A 280 0.01 10.14 -29.93
C ILE A 280 -0.37 9.49 -31.26
N ASP A 281 0.61 8.91 -31.96
CA ASP A 281 0.41 8.25 -33.27
C ASP A 281 -0.17 6.83 -33.16
N LYS A 282 -0.25 6.27 -31.95
CA LYS A 282 -0.88 4.98 -31.68
C LYS A 282 -2.26 5.21 -31.06
N ILE A 283 -3.26 4.47 -31.51
CA ILE A 283 -4.59 4.44 -30.90
C ILE A 283 -4.82 3.04 -30.32
N PRO A 284 -4.87 2.87 -28.99
CA PRO A 284 -4.75 3.93 -27.98
C PRO A 284 -3.30 4.43 -27.81
N PRO A 285 -3.09 5.67 -27.32
CA PRO A 285 -1.75 6.19 -27.05
C PRO A 285 -1.03 5.28 -26.06
N ILE A 286 0.13 4.75 -26.45
CA ILE A 286 0.95 3.93 -25.57
C ILE A 286 2.08 4.82 -25.03
N PRO A 287 2.21 4.99 -23.71
CA PRO A 287 3.35 5.70 -23.16
C PRO A 287 4.64 4.98 -23.58
N GLN A 288 5.60 5.74 -24.11
CA GLN A 288 6.96 5.29 -24.34
C GLN A 288 7.81 5.83 -23.21
N MET A 289 8.45 4.94 -22.48
CA MET A 289 9.32 5.29 -21.36
C MET A 289 10.77 5.13 -21.78
N THR A 290 11.62 6.07 -21.37
CA THR A 290 13.08 5.92 -21.46
C THR A 290 13.57 5.41 -20.11
N CYS A 291 14.20 4.24 -20.10
CA CYS A 291 14.63 3.57 -18.88
C CYS A 291 16.13 3.27 -18.83
N GLU A 292 16.73 3.42 -17.64
CA GLU A 292 18.02 2.83 -17.28
C GLU A 292 17.78 1.70 -16.27
N VAL A 293 18.26 0.50 -16.59
CA VAL A 293 18.22 -0.64 -15.66
C VAL A 293 19.64 -0.90 -15.18
N ARG A 294 19.82 -0.96 -13.86
CA ARG A 294 21.13 -1.16 -13.24
C ARG A 294 21.08 -2.13 -12.07
N GLN A 295 22.23 -2.76 -11.81
CA GLN A 295 22.40 -3.59 -10.63
C GLN A 295 22.26 -2.74 -9.36
N ILE A 296 21.68 -3.33 -8.32
CA ILE A 296 21.54 -2.66 -7.03
C ILE A 296 22.93 -2.35 -6.44
N GLY A 297 23.08 -1.15 -5.86
CA GLY A 297 24.36 -0.67 -5.34
C GLY A 297 25.34 -0.07 -6.37
N ALA A 298 25.05 -0.16 -7.67
CA ALA A 298 25.93 0.40 -8.71
C ALA A 298 26.02 1.95 -8.69
N LYS A 299 24.92 2.62 -8.34
CA LYS A 299 24.84 4.06 -8.09
C LYS A 299 23.85 4.30 -6.93
N PRO A 300 23.95 5.42 -6.19
CA PRO A 300 22.91 5.80 -5.24
C PRO A 300 21.53 5.98 -5.90
N VAL A 301 20.46 5.82 -5.13
CA VAL A 301 19.13 6.32 -5.50
C VAL A 301 19.03 7.75 -4.99
N GLU A 302 18.93 8.70 -5.92
CA GLU A 302 18.86 10.13 -5.65
C GLU A 302 17.44 10.52 -5.23
N LEU A 303 17.32 11.17 -4.08
CA LEU A 303 16.05 11.64 -3.53
C LEU A 303 16.16 13.12 -3.19
N ALA A 304 15.34 13.95 -3.82
CA ALA A 304 15.17 15.34 -3.42
C ALA A 304 14.06 15.44 -2.37
N LEU A 305 14.36 16.12 -1.26
CA LEU A 305 13.36 16.44 -0.25
C LEU A 305 12.29 17.39 -0.83
N GLN A 306 11.03 17.17 -0.45
CA GLN A 306 9.86 17.92 -0.90
C GLN A 306 8.95 18.24 0.29
N PRO A 307 8.06 19.25 0.17
CA PRO A 307 7.04 19.52 1.18
C PRO A 307 6.22 18.27 1.48
N THR A 308 5.99 18.00 2.76
CA THR A 308 5.32 16.77 3.21
C THR A 308 3.96 16.60 2.53
N GLU A 309 3.22 17.67 2.33
CA GLU A 309 1.91 17.68 1.67
C GLU A 309 1.95 17.07 0.26
N THR A 310 3.06 17.27 -0.45
CA THR A 310 3.27 16.74 -1.81
C THR A 310 3.31 15.21 -1.81
N ILE A 311 3.95 14.62 -0.82
CA ILE A 311 4.25 13.18 -0.79
C ILE A 311 3.20 12.41 0.02
N ARG A 312 2.68 13.03 1.06
CA ARG A 312 1.78 12.43 2.06
C ARG A 312 0.57 11.74 1.42
N SER A 313 -0.05 12.38 0.44
CA SER A 313 -1.19 11.83 -0.32
C SER A 313 -0.90 10.49 -1.01
N SER A 314 0.37 10.21 -1.33
CA SER A 314 0.79 9.00 -2.05
C SER A 314 0.93 7.79 -1.14
N PHE A 315 1.13 8.03 0.17
CA PHE A 315 1.31 7.00 1.19
C PHE A 315 0.07 6.77 2.06
N CYS A 316 -1.05 7.33 1.64
CA CYS A 316 -2.36 6.99 2.18
C CYS A 316 -2.74 5.57 1.79
N ARG A 317 -2.83 4.70 2.80
CA ARG A 317 -3.38 3.35 2.66
C ARG A 317 -4.84 3.42 3.07
N ARG A 318 -5.73 3.47 2.06
CA ARG A 318 -7.15 3.25 2.29
C ARG A 318 -7.44 1.77 2.04
N GLU A 319 -8.12 1.14 2.99
CA GLU A 319 -8.68 -0.18 2.80
C GLU A 319 -9.87 -0.06 1.85
N ASN A 320 -9.57 -0.15 0.55
CA ASN A 320 -10.48 -0.32 -0.58
C ASN A 320 -11.59 0.74 -0.75
N THR A 321 -12.08 0.82 -1.98
CA THR A 321 -13.41 1.34 -2.27
C THR A 321 -14.41 0.58 -1.41
N ARG A 322 -15.14 1.31 -0.55
CA ARG A 322 -16.16 0.69 0.30
C ARG A 322 -17.46 0.67 -0.47
N TYR A 323 -17.97 -0.53 -0.71
CA TYR A 323 -19.34 -0.75 -1.13
C TYR A 323 -20.20 -0.88 0.13
N ARG A 324 -21.14 0.04 0.32
CA ARG A 324 -22.02 0.03 1.50
C ARG A 324 -23.47 0.08 1.08
N GLU A 325 -24.30 -0.63 1.83
CA GLU A 325 -25.73 -0.37 1.84
C GLU A 325 -25.94 1.04 2.41
N PRO A 326 -26.61 1.94 1.68
CA PRO A 326 -26.94 3.26 2.20
C PRO A 326 -27.91 3.16 3.37
N SER A 327 -27.57 3.75 4.52
CA SER A 327 -28.56 4.01 5.57
C SER A 327 -29.39 5.25 5.23
N GLU A 328 -30.61 5.32 5.74
CA GLU A 328 -31.45 6.52 5.58
C GLU A 328 -30.78 7.78 6.14
N SER A 329 -30.01 7.64 7.24
CA SER A 329 -29.30 8.74 7.90
C SER A 329 -28.14 9.32 7.08
N VAL A 330 -27.46 8.50 6.28
CA VAL A 330 -26.34 8.95 5.41
C VAL A 330 -26.80 9.97 4.36
N THR A 331 -28.09 9.97 4.00
CA THR A 331 -28.64 10.85 2.96
C THR A 331 -29.04 12.24 3.42
N ALA A 332 -29.17 12.47 4.74
CA ALA A 332 -29.52 13.78 5.29
C ALA A 332 -28.41 14.83 5.12
N ASP A 333 -27.18 14.39 4.82
CA ASP A 333 -25.99 15.24 4.81
C ASP A 333 -25.10 15.03 3.56
N PHE A 334 -25.71 14.98 2.37
CA PHE A 334 -25.01 15.09 1.07
C PHE A 334 -24.33 16.48 0.84
N LYS A 335 -23.62 17.00 1.84
CA LYS A 335 -22.82 18.22 1.79
C LYS A 335 -21.51 18.01 1.03
N LEU A 336 -21.08 16.76 0.91
CA LEU A 336 -19.91 16.37 0.13
C LEU A 336 -20.25 16.23 -1.36
N PRO A 337 -19.29 16.39 -2.27
CA PRO A 337 -19.51 16.10 -3.69
C PRO A 337 -19.96 14.65 -3.87
N TRP A 338 -21.04 14.42 -4.59
CA TRP A 338 -21.53 13.09 -4.94
C TRP A 338 -22.11 13.07 -6.35
N ALA A 339 -22.21 11.89 -6.94
CA ALA A 339 -22.79 11.73 -8.28
C ALA A 339 -23.38 10.33 -8.44
N CYS A 340 -24.45 10.22 -9.22
CA CYS A 340 -25.02 8.94 -9.61
C CYS A 340 -24.16 8.29 -10.70
N VAL A 341 -23.63 7.10 -10.41
CA VAL A 341 -22.94 6.25 -11.38
C VAL A 341 -23.98 5.56 -12.27
N ASP A 342 -25.04 5.04 -11.66
CA ASP A 342 -26.24 4.51 -12.33
C ASP A 342 -27.47 4.65 -11.40
N ALA A 343 -28.59 3.99 -11.72
CA ALA A 343 -29.82 4.07 -10.93
C ALA A 343 -29.70 3.50 -9.50
N ASN A 344 -28.74 2.59 -9.29
CA ASN A 344 -28.57 1.82 -8.06
C ASN A 344 -27.23 2.12 -7.35
N GLU A 345 -26.32 2.85 -7.98
CA GLU A 345 -25.02 3.21 -7.44
C GLU A 345 -24.80 4.72 -7.47
N LEU A 346 -24.40 5.27 -6.32
CA LEU A 346 -23.87 6.62 -6.20
C LEU A 346 -22.48 6.58 -5.59
N VAL A 347 -21.68 7.57 -5.94
CA VAL A 347 -20.33 7.76 -5.42
C VAL A 347 -20.27 9.09 -4.69
N ILE A 348 -19.65 9.09 -3.51
CA ILE A 348 -19.42 10.28 -2.67
C ILE A 348 -17.92 10.47 -2.52
N ALA A 349 -17.43 11.68 -2.77
CA ALA A 349 -16.08 12.07 -2.39
C ALA A 349 -16.03 12.26 -0.87
N ASP A 350 -15.05 11.64 -0.23
CA ASP A 350 -14.79 11.89 1.18
C ASP A 350 -14.48 13.37 1.44
N PRO A 351 -14.63 13.86 2.69
CA PRO A 351 -14.19 15.19 3.04
C PRO A 351 -12.73 15.41 2.65
N PRO A 352 -12.36 16.62 2.20
CA PRO A 352 -10.98 16.93 1.90
C PRO A 352 -10.13 16.65 3.15
N GLY A 353 -9.15 15.79 2.97
CA GLY A 353 -8.29 15.31 4.03
C GLY A 353 -7.00 14.76 3.44
N GLU A 354 -6.10 14.36 4.33
CA GLU A 354 -4.78 13.87 3.94
C GLU A 354 -4.87 12.64 3.02
N CYS A 355 -5.91 11.83 3.22
CA CYS A 355 -6.24 10.64 2.47
C CYS A 355 -7.64 10.75 1.87
N ALA A 356 -7.81 11.66 0.91
CA ALA A 356 -9.04 11.72 0.12
C ALA A 356 -9.32 10.36 -0.55
N GLY A 357 -10.60 10.03 -0.68
CA GLY A 357 -11.05 8.78 -1.27
C GLY A 357 -12.50 8.86 -1.69
N LEU A 358 -13.03 7.72 -2.11
CA LEU A 358 -14.42 7.57 -2.51
C LEU A 358 -15.15 6.58 -1.60
N THR A 359 -16.43 6.81 -1.45
CA THR A 359 -17.39 5.88 -0.85
C THR A 359 -18.46 5.56 -1.91
N HIS A 360 -18.62 4.28 -2.22
CA HIS A 360 -19.64 3.82 -3.17
C HIS A 360 -20.84 3.28 -2.39
N LEU A 361 -21.98 3.94 -2.53
CA LEU A 361 -23.22 3.45 -1.95
C LEU A 361 -24.00 2.71 -3.04
N GLN A 362 -24.43 1.50 -2.72
CA GLN A 362 -25.15 0.63 -3.64
C GLN A 362 -26.43 0.11 -3.00
N LEU A 363 -27.55 0.25 -3.71
CA LEU A 363 -28.84 -0.32 -3.29
C LEU A 363 -28.92 -1.85 -3.44
N LYS A 364 -27.90 -2.47 -4.06
CA LYS A 364 -27.77 -3.92 -4.18
C LYS A 364 -26.29 -4.26 -4.18
N GLY A 365 -25.87 -5.16 -3.31
CA GLY A 365 -24.48 -5.60 -3.26
C GLY A 365 -24.21 -6.60 -2.15
N CYS A 366 -22.95 -6.96 -1.98
CA CYS A 366 -22.46 -7.67 -0.79
C CYS A 366 -21.52 -6.76 0.00
N ARG A 367 -21.40 -7.01 1.30
CA ARG A 367 -20.59 -6.17 2.21
C ARG A 367 -19.11 -6.18 1.84
N ALA A 368 -18.63 -7.22 1.16
CA ALA A 368 -17.22 -7.43 0.86
C ALA A 368 -16.89 -7.58 -0.63
N ASP A 369 -17.87 -7.79 -1.52
CA ASP A 369 -17.62 -8.09 -2.94
C ASP A 369 -18.74 -7.54 -3.85
N LYS A 370 -18.39 -6.62 -4.75
CA LYS A 370 -19.33 -6.08 -5.76
C LYS A 370 -19.78 -7.15 -6.78
N SER A 371 -19.05 -8.25 -6.90
CA SER A 371 -19.25 -9.30 -7.91
C SER A 371 -19.93 -10.56 -7.37
N CYS A 372 -20.50 -10.51 -6.16
CA CYS A 372 -21.20 -11.66 -5.59
C CYS A 372 -22.43 -12.06 -6.43
N LYS A 373 -22.62 -13.38 -6.60
CA LYS A 373 -23.73 -13.94 -7.38
C LYS A 373 -25.08 -13.69 -6.70
N GLU A 374 -25.10 -13.68 -5.38
CA GLU A 374 -26.27 -13.46 -4.54
C GLU A 374 -25.96 -12.28 -3.61
N PRO A 375 -26.66 -11.15 -3.73
CA PRO A 375 -26.38 -9.97 -2.91
C PRO A 375 -26.82 -10.18 -1.46
N ASP A 376 -26.05 -9.65 -0.51
CA ASP A 376 -26.37 -9.69 0.92
C ASP A 376 -27.64 -8.86 1.24
N TRP A 377 -27.89 -7.80 0.46
CA TRP A 377 -29.13 -7.02 0.53
C TRP A 377 -29.80 -6.89 -0.85
N PRO A 378 -31.13 -7.12 -0.94
CA PRO A 378 -31.85 -7.05 -2.20
C PRO A 378 -32.01 -5.61 -2.67
N LEU A 379 -32.22 -5.43 -3.98
CA LEU A 379 -32.61 -4.12 -4.52
C LEU A 379 -34.03 -3.78 -4.00
N PRO A 380 -34.21 -2.72 -3.19
CA PRO A 380 -35.54 -2.28 -2.78
C PRO A 380 -36.39 -1.96 -4.02
N THR A 381 -37.58 -2.56 -4.08
CA THR A 381 -38.57 -2.31 -5.14
C THR A 381 -39.90 -1.93 -4.47
N PRO A 382 -40.40 -0.69 -4.67
CA PRO A 382 -39.81 0.40 -5.46
C PRO A 382 -38.52 0.96 -4.83
N LEU A 383 -37.72 1.70 -5.62
CA LEU A 383 -36.54 2.40 -5.10
C LEU A 383 -36.96 3.34 -3.96
N PRO A 384 -36.14 3.50 -2.90
CA PRO A 384 -36.47 4.38 -1.79
C PRO A 384 -36.61 5.82 -2.28
N THR A 385 -37.61 6.53 -1.76
CA THR A 385 -37.89 7.92 -2.17
C THR A 385 -36.76 8.89 -1.80
N TRP A 386 -35.92 8.50 -0.84
CA TRP A 386 -34.73 9.26 -0.44
C TRP A 386 -33.51 9.00 -1.36
N TRP A 387 -33.57 8.01 -2.25
CA TRP A 387 -32.46 7.68 -3.14
C TRP A 387 -32.41 8.61 -4.35
N PRO A 388 -31.35 9.42 -4.52
CA PRO A 388 -31.31 10.45 -5.55
C PRO A 388 -31.19 9.88 -6.97
N CYS A 389 -30.66 8.67 -7.13
CA CYS A 389 -30.42 8.09 -8.45
C CYS A 389 -31.63 7.36 -9.06
N GLY A 390 -32.75 7.29 -8.32
CA GLY A 390 -33.98 6.69 -8.83
C GLY A 390 -34.69 7.54 -9.90
N ASP A 391 -34.38 8.84 -10.00
CA ASP A 391 -34.85 9.68 -11.11
C ASP A 391 -33.84 9.59 -12.28
N PRO A 392 -34.22 9.04 -13.44
CA PRO A 392 -33.35 8.95 -14.61
C PRO A 392 -32.78 10.31 -15.05
N ARG A 393 -33.44 11.43 -14.68
CA ARG A 393 -32.98 12.78 -14.99
C ARG A 393 -31.80 13.22 -14.13
N LEU A 394 -31.54 12.57 -12.99
CA LEU A 394 -30.44 12.87 -12.07
C LEU A 394 -29.19 12.03 -12.33
N VAL A 395 -29.26 11.00 -13.18
CA VAL A 395 -28.08 10.26 -13.61
C VAL A 395 -27.14 11.20 -14.37
N GLY A 396 -25.97 11.45 -13.78
CA GLY A 396 -24.99 12.41 -14.30
C GLY A 396 -25.36 13.89 -14.14
N LYS A 397 -26.16 14.27 -13.15
CA LYS A 397 -26.44 15.68 -12.83
C LYS A 397 -26.35 15.96 -11.32
N LYS A 398 -25.93 17.21 -11.03
CA LYS A 398 -25.50 17.82 -9.75
C LYS A 398 -24.04 17.59 -9.42
#